data_AF-A0A7U3RY36-F1
#
_entry.id   AF-A0A7U3RY36-F1
#
_cell.length_a   1.000
_cell.length_b   1.000
_cell.length_c   1.000
_cell.angle_alpha   90.00
_cell.angle_beta   90.00
_cell.angle_gamma   90.00
#
_symmetry.space_group_name_H-M   'P 1'
#
loop_
_entity.id
_entity.type
_entity.pdbx_description
1 polymer ?
#
loop_
_entity_poly.entity_id
_entity_poly.type
_entity_poly.pdbx_seq_one_letter_code
_entity_poly.pdbx_strand_id
1 'polypeptide(L)'
;ATKAARKSAPATGGVKKPHRYRPGTVALREIRRYQKSTELLIRKLPFQRLVREIAQDFKTDLRFQSSAVMALQEASEAYLVGLFEDT
;
A
#
# COMPACT_ATOMS: atom_id res chain seq x y z
N ALA A 1 8.62 -55.89 42.82
CA ALA A 1 7.76 -55.22 41.82
C ALA A 1 7.96 -53.71 41.93
N THR A 2 8.60 -53.08 40.95
CA THR A 2 8.63 -51.60 40.80
C THR A 2 8.84 -51.27 39.32
N LYS A 3 7.74 -50.89 38.64
CA LYS A 3 7.76 -50.47 37.23
C LYS A 3 7.78 -48.95 37.21
N ALA A 4 8.92 -48.35 36.86
CA ALA A 4 9.02 -46.89 36.70
C ALA A 4 8.28 -46.47 35.43
N ALA A 5 7.25 -45.64 35.57
CA ALA A 5 6.58 -45.00 34.44
C ALA A 5 7.49 -43.90 33.87
N ARG A 6 8.10 -44.15 32.71
CA ARG A 6 8.78 -43.10 31.94
C ARG A 6 7.73 -42.09 31.50
N LYS A 7 7.74 -40.88 32.07
CA LYS A 7 7.01 -39.73 31.53
C LYS A 7 7.62 -39.40 30.16
N SER A 8 6.97 -39.83 29.08
CA SER A 8 7.22 -39.26 27.75
C SER A 8 6.74 -37.81 27.76
N ALA A 9 7.63 -36.87 27.47
CA ALA A 9 7.22 -35.49 27.17
C ALA A 9 6.15 -35.54 26.06
N PRO A 10 5.10 -34.69 26.11
CA PRO A 10 4.15 -34.63 25.02
C PRO A 10 4.94 -34.34 23.75
N ALA A 11 4.73 -35.14 22.70
CA ALA A 11 5.31 -34.87 21.40
C ALA A 11 4.75 -33.54 20.93
N THR A 12 5.48 -32.45 21.15
CA THR A 12 5.18 -31.15 20.59
C THR A 12 5.38 -31.31 19.09
N GLY A 13 4.30 -31.69 18.38
CA GLY A 13 4.28 -31.76 16.93
C GLY A 13 4.90 -30.47 16.41
N GLY A 14 6.01 -30.60 15.69
CA GLY A 14 6.91 -29.48 15.39
C GLY A 14 6.14 -28.26 14.91
N VAL A 15 6.49 -27.10 15.47
CA VAL A 15 5.87 -25.81 15.14
C VAL A 15 5.80 -25.67 13.62
N LYS A 16 4.59 -25.59 13.06
CA LYS A 16 4.41 -25.41 11.61
C LYS A 16 5.18 -24.17 11.19
N LYS A 17 5.99 -24.28 10.14
CA LYS A 17 6.70 -23.15 9.56
C LYS A 17 5.70 -22.03 9.23
N PRO A 18 6.04 -20.75 9.47
CA PRO A 18 5.17 -19.64 9.11
C PRO A 18 4.77 -19.72 7.63
N HIS A 19 3.48 -19.59 7.36
CA HIS A 19 2.97 -19.60 5.99
C HIS A 19 3.47 -18.35 5.24
N ARG A 20 4.08 -18.56 4.07
CA ARG A 20 4.50 -17.48 3.17
C ARG A 20 3.80 -17.64 1.82
N TYR A 21 3.15 -16.57 1.36
CA TYR A 21 2.58 -16.52 0.02
C TYR A 21 3.67 -16.62 -1.04
N ARG A 22 3.34 -17.26 -2.16
CA ARG A 22 4.24 -17.31 -3.32
C ARG A 22 4.41 -15.90 -3.91
N PRO A 23 5.56 -15.60 -4.54
CA PRO A 23 5.73 -14.36 -5.31
C PRO A 23 4.55 -14.16 -6.28
N GLY A 24 4.09 -12.91 -6.43
CA GLY A 24 2.92 -12.57 -7.25
C GLY A 24 1.56 -12.77 -6.58
N THR A 25 1.41 -13.66 -5.58
CA THR A 25 0.10 -13.90 -4.93
C THR A 25 -0.43 -12.66 -4.19
N VAL A 26 0.45 -11.90 -3.55
CA VAL A 26 0.05 -10.66 -2.85
C VAL A 26 -0.17 -9.53 -3.86
N ALA A 27 0.71 -9.40 -4.85
CA ALA A 27 0.57 -8.41 -5.92
C ALA A 27 -0.77 -8.53 -6.68
N LEU A 28 -1.16 -9.73 -7.11
CA LEU A 28 -2.45 -9.95 -7.79
C LEU A 28 -3.66 -9.62 -6.91
N ARG A 29 -3.53 -9.79 -5.59
CA ARG A 29 -4.59 -9.44 -4.64
C ARG A 29 -4.66 -7.93 -4.43
N GLU A 30 -3.53 -7.23 -4.43
CA GLU A 30 -3.47 -5.77 -4.38
C GLU A 30 -4.01 -5.13 -5.66
N ILE A 31 -3.64 -5.64 -6.85
CA ILE A 31 -4.17 -5.19 -8.14
C ILE A 31 -5.70 -5.27 -8.14
N ARG A 32 -6.27 -6.44 -7.80
CA ARG A 32 -7.74 -6.62 -7.72
C ARG A 32 -8.40 -5.72 -6.68
N ARG A 33 -7.71 -5.44 -5.57
CA ARG A 33 -8.23 -4.53 -4.54
C ARG A 33 -8.32 -3.11 -5.07
N TYR A 34 -7.24 -2.59 -5.65
CA TYR A 34 -7.16 -1.21 -6.12
C TYR A 34 -7.96 -0.95 -7.40
N GLN A 35 -8.12 -1.95 -8.27
CA GLN A 35 -9.04 -1.85 -9.41
C GLN A 35 -10.52 -1.78 -8.98
N LYS A 36 -10.86 -2.24 -7.77
CA LYS A 36 -12.25 -2.20 -7.26
C LYS A 36 -12.57 -0.90 -6.52
N SER A 37 -11.56 -0.19 -6.02
CA SER A 37 -11.74 1.06 -5.29
C SER A 37 -11.47 2.27 -6.19
N THR A 38 -11.91 3.44 -5.75
CA THR A 38 -11.59 4.74 -6.35
C THR A 38 -10.88 5.64 -5.33
N GLU A 39 -10.19 5.02 -4.36
CA GLU A 39 -9.43 5.76 -3.35
C GLU A 39 -8.14 6.31 -3.97
N LEU A 40 -7.79 7.55 -3.61
CA LEU A 40 -6.51 8.12 -4.01
C LEU A 40 -5.39 7.43 -3.23
N LEU A 41 -4.34 7.01 -3.95
CA LEU A 41 -3.24 6.22 -3.42
C LEU A 41 -2.09 7.10 -2.92
N ILE A 42 -1.94 8.32 -3.44
CA ILE A 42 -0.92 9.25 -2.97
C ILE A 42 -1.44 9.96 -1.71
N ARG A 43 -0.57 10.04 -0.68
CA ARG A 43 -0.93 10.75 0.56
C ARG A 43 -1.17 12.24 0.28
N LYS A 44 -2.32 12.75 0.72
CA LYS A 44 -2.78 14.13 0.48
C LYS A 44 -1.78 15.22 0.92
N LEU A 45 -1.25 15.13 2.14
CA LEU A 45 -0.36 16.19 2.68
C LEU A 45 0.98 16.28 1.92
N PRO A 46 1.71 15.18 1.67
CA PRO A 46 2.87 15.21 0.78
C PRO A 46 2.56 15.73 -0.62
N PHE A 47 1.46 15.28 -1.25
CA PHE A 47 1.06 15.77 -2.57
C PHE A 47 0.79 17.27 -2.58
N GLN A 48 0.06 17.78 -1.57
CA GLN A 48 -0.18 19.21 -1.42
C GLN A 48 1.12 20.02 -1.25
N ARG A 49 2.12 19.49 -0.52
CA ARG A 49 3.43 20.15 -0.36
C ARG A 49 4.15 20.23 -1.70
N LEU A 50 4.17 19.14 -2.46
CA LEU A 50 4.77 19.11 -3.80
C LEU A 50 4.10 20.10 -4.76
N VAL A 51 2.77 20.17 -4.78
CA VAL A 51 2.04 21.15 -5.60
C VAL A 51 2.46 22.58 -5.26
N ARG A 52 2.62 22.89 -3.96
CA ARG A 52 3.02 24.24 -3.51
C ARG A 52 4.48 24.54 -3.80
N GLU A 53 5.35 23.57 -3.66
CA GLU A 53 6.78 23.67 -4.00
C GLU A 53 6.94 24.04 -5.48
N ILE A 54 6.35 23.25 -6.38
CA ILE A 54 6.40 23.49 -7.82
C ILE A 54 5.78 24.85 -8.17
N ALA A 55 4.61 25.18 -7.61
CA ALA A 55 3.93 26.44 -7.92
C ALA A 55 4.72 27.67 -7.49
N GLN A 56 5.45 27.58 -6.37
CA GLN A 56 6.25 28.66 -5.83
C GLN A 56 7.37 29.08 -6.80
N ASP A 57 7.93 28.13 -7.56
CA ASP A 57 8.97 28.39 -8.55
C ASP A 57 8.45 29.22 -9.74
N PHE A 58 7.14 29.20 -10.00
CA PHE A 58 6.52 29.99 -11.08
C PHE A 58 5.98 31.34 -10.60
N LYS A 59 5.37 31.37 -9.41
CA LYS A 59 4.81 32.59 -8.82
C LYS A 59 4.71 32.45 -7.30
N THR A 60 5.34 33.40 -6.60
CA THR A 60 5.28 33.46 -5.14
C THR A 60 3.89 33.90 -4.65
N ASP A 61 3.58 33.57 -3.40
CA ASP A 61 2.40 34.03 -2.66
C ASP A 61 1.05 33.55 -3.23
N LEU A 62 1.06 32.41 -3.93
CA LEU A 62 -0.15 31.76 -4.41
C LEU A 62 -0.96 31.11 -3.29
N ARG A 63 -2.29 31.31 -3.34
CA ARG A 63 -3.26 30.60 -2.49
C ARG A 63 -3.99 29.57 -3.33
N PHE A 64 -4.14 28.37 -2.77
CA PHE A 64 -4.84 27.26 -3.38
C PHE A 64 -6.14 27.00 -2.65
N GLN A 65 -7.23 26.86 -3.42
CA GLN A 65 -8.47 26.27 -2.92
C GLN A 65 -8.23 24.78 -2.63
N SER A 66 -8.92 24.22 -1.63
CA SER A 66 -8.82 22.79 -1.30
C SER A 66 -9.22 21.90 -2.48
N SER A 67 -10.28 22.27 -3.21
CA SER A 67 -10.73 21.54 -4.40
C SER A 67 -9.73 21.61 -5.56
N ALA A 68 -8.96 22.69 -5.70
CA ALA A 68 -7.94 22.79 -6.75
C ALA A 68 -6.82 21.76 -6.53
N VAL A 69 -6.37 21.60 -5.28
CA VAL A 69 -5.36 20.58 -4.93
C VAL A 69 -5.93 19.17 -5.15
N MET A 70 -7.19 18.95 -4.81
CA MET A 70 -7.88 17.68 -5.06
C MET A 70 -7.97 17.35 -6.56
N ALA A 71 -8.37 18.32 -7.39
CA ALA A 71 -8.45 18.16 -8.83
C ALA A 71 -7.08 17.84 -9.45
N LEU A 72 -6.02 18.50 -8.99
CA LEU A 72 -4.65 18.18 -9.42
C LEU A 72 -4.27 16.75 -9.04
N GLN A 73 -4.66 16.29 -7.86
CA GLN A 73 -4.37 14.93 -7.41
C GLN A 73 -5.13 13.88 -8.24
N GLU A 74 -6.42 14.08 -8.46
CA GLU A 74 -7.24 13.19 -9.28
C GLU A 74 -6.69 13.07 -10.71
N ALA A 75 -6.36 14.19 -11.35
CA ALA A 75 -5.79 14.19 -12.69
C ALA A 75 -4.42 13.50 -12.74
N SER A 76 -3.57 13.75 -11.75
CA SER A 76 -2.22 13.16 -11.70
C SER A 76 -2.26 11.66 -11.51
N GLU A 77 -3.09 11.17 -10.58
CA GLU A 77 -3.21 9.73 -10.34
C GLU A 77 -3.88 9.01 -11.51
N ALA A 78 -4.91 9.60 -12.12
CA ALA A 78 -5.53 9.05 -13.33
C ALA A 78 -4.51 8.94 -14.48
N TYR A 79 -3.69 9.97 -14.69
CA TYR A 79 -2.62 9.95 -15.69
C TYR A 79 -1.59 8.85 -15.42
N LEU A 80 -1.12 8.71 -14.17
CA LEU A 80 -0.14 7.69 -13.81
C LEU A 80 -0.70 6.27 -13.95
N VAL A 81 -1.98 6.05 -13.60
CA VAL A 81 -2.63 4.76 -13.82
C VAL A 81 -2.69 4.43 -15.30
N GLY A 82 -3.14 5.37 -16.15
CA GLY A 82 -3.16 5.17 -17.60
C GLY A 82 -1.77 4.90 -18.19
N LEU A 83 -0.74 5.62 -17.71
CA LEU A 83 0.65 5.37 -18.10
C LEU A 83 1.09 3.94 -17.75
N PHE A 84 0.74 3.43 -16.57
CA PHE A 84 1.09 2.06 -16.17
C PHE A 84 0.28 0.97 -16.88
N GLU A 85 -0.89 1.30 -17.46
CA GLU A 85 -1.67 0.38 -18.29
C GLU A 85 -1.02 0.17 -19.66
N ASP A 86 -0.37 1.21 -20.20
CA ASP A 86 0.29 1.18 -21.51
C ASP A 86 1.73 0.63 -21.50
N THR A 87 2.37 0.54 -20.31
CA THR A 87 3.75 0.02 -20.13
C THR A 87 3.79 -1.46 -19.80
#